data_AF-A0A942VFF0-F1
#
_entry.id   AF-A0A942VFF0-F1
#
_cell.length_a   1.000
_cell.length_b   1.000
_cell.length_c   1.000
_cell.angle_alpha   90.00
_cell.angle_beta   90.00
_cell.angle_gamma   90.00
#
_symmetry.space_group_name_H-M   'P 1'
#
loop_
_entity.id
_entity.type
_entity.pdbx_description
1 polymer ?
#
loop_
_entity_poly.entity_id
_entity_poly.type
_entity_poly.pdbx_seq_one_letter_code
_entity_poly.pdbx_strand_id
1 'polypeptide(L)'
;DTSLAYCEDGPSCASLGFTDTISECPGSYVKCPADSTKGKCDFEASPGDLKYSLRTSDHNGWLLCNGRSYSSSQYPELYSAISGSFGSYLPNYSGYFLKAAATSSAYSFKTAQQAGLPNISGRFGLVTNGRNTGWNTSVTNAGAFYRVDGIGDNGADSGNGNGGVGFDASRSNSIYGRSTTVTPQNYSANVFIYAGRKKN
;
A
#
# COMPACT_ATOMS: atom_id res chain seq x y z
N ASP A 1 60.80 -47.05 -4.73
CA ASP A 1 59.34 -47.21 -4.73
C ASP A 1 58.73 -45.89 -4.29
N THR A 2 58.43 -45.03 -5.25
CA THR A 2 57.85 -43.70 -5.02
C THR A 2 56.43 -43.76 -5.54
N SER A 3 55.53 -44.38 -4.77
CA SER A 3 54.11 -44.26 -5.02
C SER A 3 53.71 -42.81 -4.74
N LEU A 4 53.35 -42.08 -5.80
CA LEU A 4 52.65 -40.81 -5.67
C LEU A 4 51.31 -41.13 -5.00
N ALA A 5 51.15 -40.69 -3.75
CA ALA A 5 49.86 -40.72 -3.10
C ALA A 5 48.93 -39.77 -3.87
N TYR A 6 48.02 -40.34 -4.65
CA TYR A 6 46.93 -39.59 -5.25
C TYR A 6 46.05 -39.10 -4.10
N CYS A 7 46.02 -37.80 -3.86
CA CYS A 7 44.96 -37.25 -3.04
C CYS A 7 43.66 -37.53 -3.79
N GLU A 8 42.70 -38.23 -3.17
CA GLU A 8 41.36 -38.28 -3.75
C GLU A 8 40.89 -36.83 -3.97
N ASP A 9 40.27 -36.57 -5.12
CA ASP A 9 39.69 -35.26 -5.39
C ASP A 9 38.77 -34.91 -4.22
N GLY A 10 39.03 -33.76 -3.59
CA GLY A 10 38.22 -33.29 -2.47
C GLY A 10 36.73 -33.24 -2.83
N PRO A 11 35.82 -33.31 -1.84
CA PRO A 11 34.39 -33.33 -2.11
C PRO A 11 33.96 -32.12 -2.96
N SER A 12 33.14 -32.36 -3.98
CA SER A 12 32.67 -31.32 -4.88
C SER A 12 31.78 -30.31 -4.14
N CYS A 13 31.69 -29.08 -4.67
CA CYS A 13 30.80 -28.06 -4.09
C CYS A 13 29.36 -28.54 -3.96
N ALA A 14 28.86 -29.29 -4.96
CA ALA A 14 27.52 -29.85 -4.93
C ALA A 14 27.34 -30.88 -3.81
N SER A 15 28.32 -31.76 -3.56
CA SER A 15 28.21 -32.74 -2.47
C SER A 15 28.27 -32.10 -1.08
N LEU A 16 28.89 -30.92 -0.98
CA LEU A 16 28.91 -30.09 0.22
C LEU A 16 27.67 -29.17 0.35
N GLY A 17 26.74 -29.19 -0.62
CA GLY A 17 25.52 -28.37 -0.61
C GLY A 17 25.69 -26.93 -1.09
N PHE A 18 26.84 -26.58 -1.68
CA PHE A 18 27.08 -25.29 -2.35
C PHE A 18 26.64 -25.38 -3.82
N THR A 19 25.35 -25.24 -4.06
CA THR A 19 24.75 -25.36 -5.40
C THR A 19 24.48 -24.01 -6.07
N ASP A 20 24.54 -22.91 -5.31
CA ASP A 20 24.25 -21.58 -5.83
C ASP A 20 25.42 -21.00 -6.62
N THR A 21 25.09 -20.17 -7.61
CA THR A 21 26.08 -19.32 -8.29
C THR A 21 26.19 -18.00 -7.53
N ILE A 22 27.39 -17.68 -7.05
CA ILE A 22 27.60 -16.53 -6.15
C ILE A 22 27.20 -15.19 -6.79
N SER A 23 27.45 -15.01 -8.10
CA SER A 23 27.09 -13.78 -8.81
C SER A 23 25.58 -13.53 -8.88
N GLU A 24 24.76 -14.56 -8.65
CA GLU A 24 23.30 -14.49 -8.64
C GLU A 24 22.73 -14.28 -7.23
N CYS A 25 23.57 -14.37 -6.19
CA CYS A 25 23.12 -14.21 -4.82
C CYS A 25 22.64 -12.77 -4.56
N PRO A 26 21.45 -12.60 -3.97
CA PRO A 26 20.91 -11.27 -3.70
C PRO A 26 21.68 -10.54 -2.59
N GLY A 27 22.24 -11.24 -1.62
CA GLY A 27 22.93 -10.64 -0.48
C GLY A 27 24.19 -11.39 -0.09
N SER A 28 24.33 -11.65 1.20
CA SER A 28 25.42 -12.45 1.76
C SER A 28 25.40 -13.88 1.23
N TYR A 29 26.56 -14.54 1.25
CA TYR A 29 26.72 -15.92 0.82
C TYR A 29 27.93 -16.56 1.49
N VAL A 30 27.94 -17.89 1.54
CA VAL A 30 29.11 -18.69 1.95
C VAL A 30 29.74 -19.31 0.71
N LYS A 31 31.04 -19.09 0.51
CA LYS A 31 31.77 -19.64 -0.64
C LYS A 31 32.05 -21.13 -0.48
N CYS A 32 32.02 -21.86 -1.59
CA CYS A 32 32.55 -23.21 -1.63
C CYS A 32 34.09 -23.20 -1.54
N PRO A 33 34.71 -24.11 -0.78
CA PRO A 33 36.17 -24.24 -0.74
C PRO A 33 36.81 -24.67 -2.08
N ALA A 34 36.09 -25.48 -2.88
CA ALA A 34 36.63 -26.08 -4.11
C ALA A 34 36.37 -25.25 -5.38
N ASP A 35 35.41 -24.31 -5.38
CA ASP A 35 35.10 -23.44 -6.52
C ASP A 35 34.62 -22.08 -6.01
N SER A 36 35.40 -21.04 -6.30
CA SER A 36 35.10 -19.67 -5.86
C SER A 36 33.86 -19.03 -6.52
N THR A 37 33.31 -19.65 -7.56
CA THR A 37 32.08 -19.21 -8.25
C THR A 37 30.81 -19.84 -7.64
N LYS A 38 30.97 -20.91 -6.86
CA LYS A 38 29.88 -21.64 -6.21
C LYS A 38 29.79 -21.32 -4.72
N GLY A 39 28.58 -21.33 -4.20
CA GLY A 39 28.32 -21.02 -2.82
C GLY A 39 26.93 -21.42 -2.37
N LYS A 40 26.55 -20.91 -1.21
CA LYS A 40 25.21 -20.97 -0.66
C LYS A 40 24.79 -19.54 -0.36
N CYS A 41 23.76 -19.05 -1.06
CA CYS A 41 23.23 -17.73 -0.83
C CYS A 41 22.48 -17.69 0.51
N ASP A 42 22.57 -16.56 1.21
CA ASP A 42 21.74 -16.25 2.36
C ASP A 42 20.50 -15.50 1.89
N PHE A 43 19.32 -16.12 2.09
CA PHE A 43 18.04 -15.54 1.69
C PHE A 43 17.37 -14.92 2.92
N GLU A 44 17.18 -13.60 2.90
CA GLU A 44 16.51 -12.90 4.00
C GLU A 44 14.96 -12.96 3.92
N ALA A 45 14.41 -13.46 2.80
CA ALA A 45 12.97 -13.59 2.56
C ALA A 45 12.68 -14.59 1.44
N SER A 46 11.40 -14.84 1.16
CA SER A 46 10.93 -15.65 0.01
C SER A 46 10.49 -14.75 -1.16
N PRO A 47 10.73 -15.14 -2.41
CA PRO A 47 10.30 -14.35 -3.57
C PRO A 47 8.79 -14.06 -3.53
N GLY A 48 8.43 -12.78 -3.62
CA GLY A 48 7.06 -12.29 -3.44
C GLY A 48 6.77 -11.64 -2.07
N ASP A 49 7.63 -11.85 -1.07
CA ASP A 49 7.49 -11.20 0.24
C ASP A 49 7.62 -9.68 0.11
N LEU A 50 6.87 -8.95 0.94
CA LEU A 50 6.89 -7.49 1.00
C LEU A 50 7.57 -6.98 2.25
N LYS A 51 8.28 -5.85 2.14
CA LYS A 51 8.77 -5.10 3.31
C LYS A 51 8.64 -3.60 3.12
N TYR A 52 8.59 -2.90 4.25
CA TYR A 52 8.76 -1.44 4.29
C TYR A 52 10.22 -1.07 4.52
N SER A 53 10.68 -0.01 3.87
CA SER A 53 12.05 0.51 4.01
C SER A 53 12.09 2.00 3.68
N LEU A 54 13.03 2.73 4.27
CA LEU A 54 13.33 4.11 3.89
C LEU A 54 14.27 4.20 2.67
N ARG A 55 14.80 3.07 2.18
CA ARG A 55 15.60 3.03 0.95
C ARG A 55 14.76 3.45 -0.26
N THR A 56 15.42 3.99 -1.27
CA THR A 56 14.77 4.59 -2.46
C THR A 56 15.12 3.90 -3.77
N SER A 57 15.94 2.84 -3.74
CA SER A 57 16.35 2.07 -4.92
C SER A 57 16.39 0.58 -4.60
N ASP A 58 16.31 -0.26 -5.63
CA ASP A 58 16.48 -1.71 -5.51
C ASP A 58 17.76 -2.05 -4.73
N HIS A 59 17.71 -3.12 -3.94
CA HIS A 59 18.86 -3.53 -3.13
C HIS A 59 18.73 -4.98 -2.69
N ASN A 60 19.84 -5.70 -2.62
CA ASN A 60 19.91 -7.04 -2.04
C ASN A 60 18.78 -8.01 -2.47
N GLY A 61 18.44 -8.06 -3.76
CA GLY A 61 17.31 -8.86 -4.26
C GLY A 61 15.92 -8.25 -4.04
N TRP A 62 15.79 -7.09 -3.40
CA TRP A 62 14.54 -6.35 -3.25
C TRP A 62 14.35 -5.33 -4.35
N LEU A 63 13.18 -5.35 -4.97
CA LEU A 63 12.79 -4.42 -6.02
C LEU A 63 11.75 -3.45 -5.48
N LEU A 64 11.92 -2.16 -5.80
CA LEU A 64 10.97 -1.12 -5.38
C LEU A 64 9.61 -1.30 -6.07
N CYS A 65 8.52 -1.33 -5.29
CA CYS A 65 7.15 -1.48 -5.80
C CYS A 65 6.59 -0.16 -6.37
N ASN A 66 7.10 0.24 -7.54
CA ASN A 66 6.72 1.48 -8.23
C ASN A 66 6.00 1.25 -9.57
N GLY A 67 5.56 0.02 -9.87
CA GLY A 67 4.83 -0.28 -11.11
C GLY A 67 5.67 -0.51 -12.36
N ARG A 68 7.00 -0.36 -12.30
CA ARG A 68 7.86 -0.59 -13.46
C ARG A 68 7.89 -2.06 -13.87
N SER A 69 8.26 -2.32 -15.13
CA SER A 69 8.54 -3.67 -15.60
C SER A 69 9.84 -4.22 -15.00
N TYR A 70 9.92 -5.55 -14.91
CA TYR A 70 11.13 -6.27 -14.55
C TYR A 70 11.36 -7.43 -15.53
N SER A 71 12.60 -7.92 -15.60
CA SER A 71 12.94 -9.06 -16.45
C SER A 71 12.56 -10.37 -15.75
N SER A 72 11.58 -11.09 -16.30
CA SER A 72 11.17 -12.41 -15.80
C SER A 72 12.23 -13.48 -15.99
N SER A 73 13.14 -13.32 -16.98
CA SER A 73 14.28 -14.22 -17.15
C SER A 73 15.38 -13.99 -16.11
N GLN A 74 15.59 -12.74 -15.70
CA GLN A 74 16.55 -12.40 -14.63
C GLN A 74 16.00 -12.74 -13.24
N TYR A 75 14.69 -12.61 -13.02
CA TYR A 75 14.03 -12.90 -11.75
C TYR A 75 12.93 -13.97 -11.91
N PRO A 76 13.30 -15.22 -12.26
CA PRO A 76 12.33 -16.27 -12.53
C PRO A 76 11.55 -16.70 -11.28
N GLU A 77 12.19 -16.65 -10.11
CA GLU A 77 11.52 -16.99 -8.84
C GLU A 77 10.43 -15.98 -8.49
N LEU A 78 10.70 -14.69 -8.67
CA LEU A 78 9.69 -13.64 -8.53
C LEU A 78 8.56 -13.84 -9.55
N TYR A 79 8.91 -14.08 -10.81
CA TYR A 79 7.90 -14.27 -11.86
C TYR A 79 6.98 -15.45 -11.55
N SER A 80 7.54 -16.56 -11.05
CA SER A 80 6.75 -17.69 -10.57
C SER A 80 5.79 -17.30 -9.45
N ALA A 81 6.21 -16.42 -8.53
CA ALA A 81 5.39 -15.99 -7.39
C ALA A 81 4.27 -15.02 -7.79
N ILE A 82 4.52 -14.07 -8.70
CA ILE A 82 3.61 -12.93 -8.90
C ILE A 82 2.94 -12.86 -10.27
N SER A 83 3.36 -13.67 -11.25
CA SER A 83 2.90 -13.55 -12.65
C SER A 83 1.38 -13.64 -12.81
N GLY A 84 0.70 -14.48 -12.01
CA GLY A 84 -0.76 -14.58 -12.05
C GLY A 84 -1.52 -13.30 -11.64
N SER A 85 -0.87 -12.43 -10.86
CA SER A 85 -1.45 -11.16 -10.40
C SER A 85 -0.91 -9.95 -11.17
N PHE A 86 0.40 -9.90 -11.42
CA PHE A 86 1.09 -8.72 -11.95
C PHE A 86 1.86 -8.96 -13.25
N GLY A 87 1.95 -10.21 -13.73
CA GLY A 87 2.75 -10.56 -14.91
C GLY A 87 4.22 -10.14 -14.75
N SER A 88 4.73 -9.41 -15.74
CA SER A 88 6.10 -8.88 -15.79
C SER A 88 6.23 -7.44 -15.25
N TYR A 89 5.27 -7.01 -14.44
CA TYR A 89 5.28 -5.71 -13.78
C TYR A 89 5.39 -5.87 -12.26
N LEU A 90 6.10 -4.96 -11.61
CA LEU A 90 6.07 -4.87 -10.16
C LEU A 90 4.75 -4.23 -9.72
N PRO A 91 4.24 -4.53 -8.51
CA PRO A 91 3.13 -3.78 -7.95
C PRO A 91 3.48 -2.29 -7.85
N ASN A 92 2.47 -1.42 -7.95
CA ASN A 92 2.60 0.00 -7.60
C ASN A 92 1.80 0.27 -6.33
N TYR A 93 2.49 0.40 -5.20
CA TYR A 93 1.85 0.66 -3.91
C TYR A 93 1.98 2.13 -3.47
N SER A 94 2.45 3.01 -4.35
CA SER A 94 2.65 4.43 -4.04
C SER A 94 1.33 5.10 -3.65
N GLY A 95 1.27 5.66 -2.45
CA GLY A 95 0.09 6.34 -1.92
C GLY A 95 -1.03 5.42 -1.42
N TYR A 96 -0.84 4.10 -1.41
CA TYR A 96 -1.83 3.13 -0.93
C TYR A 96 -1.43 2.54 0.43
N PHE A 97 -2.43 2.25 1.25
CA PHE A 97 -2.27 1.40 2.42
C PHE A 97 -2.47 -0.06 2.02
N LEU A 98 -1.60 -0.94 2.53
CA LEU A 98 -1.77 -2.38 2.36
C LEU A 98 -2.72 -2.92 3.42
N LYS A 99 -3.69 -3.72 2.98
CA LYS A 99 -4.60 -4.46 3.85
C LYS A 99 -4.50 -5.95 3.55
N ALA A 100 -4.88 -6.76 4.54
CA ALA A 100 -4.98 -8.20 4.35
C ALA A 100 -5.95 -8.52 3.19
N ALA A 101 -5.55 -9.47 2.35
CA ALA A 101 -6.41 -9.97 1.28
C ALA A 101 -7.64 -10.69 1.87
N ALA A 102 -8.74 -10.65 1.13
CA ALA A 102 -9.95 -11.39 1.44
C ALA A 102 -10.37 -12.22 0.22
N THR A 103 -11.12 -13.30 0.43
CA THR A 103 -11.43 -14.29 -0.60
C THR A 103 -12.43 -13.84 -1.67
N SER A 104 -13.04 -12.65 -1.54
CA SER A 104 -13.94 -12.13 -2.56
C SER A 104 -13.19 -11.38 -3.65
N SER A 105 -13.70 -11.44 -4.89
CA SER A 105 -13.10 -10.84 -6.09
C SER A 105 -12.85 -9.33 -6.00
N ALA A 106 -13.51 -8.63 -5.06
CA ALA A 106 -13.28 -7.23 -4.77
C ALA A 106 -11.91 -6.96 -4.09
N TYR A 107 -11.27 -7.97 -3.51
CA TYR A 107 -10.05 -7.85 -2.70
C TYR A 107 -8.91 -8.70 -3.28
N SER A 108 -8.59 -8.47 -4.55
CA SER A 108 -7.46 -9.13 -5.22
C SER A 108 -6.14 -8.39 -4.96
N PHE A 109 -5.02 -9.10 -4.99
CA PHE A 109 -3.68 -8.51 -4.82
C PHE A 109 -3.34 -7.44 -5.86
N LYS A 110 -3.98 -7.45 -7.03
CA LYS A 110 -3.68 -6.55 -8.16
C LYS A 110 -4.61 -5.34 -8.29
N THR A 111 -5.72 -5.30 -7.55
CA THR A 111 -6.71 -4.24 -7.70
C THR A 111 -6.55 -3.20 -6.60
N ALA A 112 -6.05 -2.01 -6.97
CA ALA A 112 -6.06 -0.86 -6.09
C ALA A 112 -7.50 -0.45 -5.75
N GLN A 113 -7.77 -0.19 -4.47
CA GLN A 113 -9.06 0.28 -4.01
C GLN A 113 -9.01 1.77 -3.72
N GLN A 114 -9.99 2.51 -4.24
CA GLN A 114 -10.14 3.93 -3.96
C GLN A 114 -10.59 4.14 -2.51
N ALA A 115 -10.30 5.33 -1.98
CA ALA A 115 -10.82 5.74 -0.68
C ALA A 115 -12.34 5.66 -0.66
N GLY A 116 -12.91 5.18 0.44
CA GLY A 116 -14.35 5.06 0.62
C GLY A 116 -14.72 5.10 2.09
N LEU A 117 -15.82 5.78 2.40
CA LEU A 117 -16.45 5.79 3.71
C LEU A 117 -17.93 5.44 3.55
N PRO A 118 -18.57 4.90 4.60
CA PRO A 118 -20.03 4.82 4.65
C PRO A 118 -20.66 6.19 4.39
N ASN A 119 -21.88 6.17 3.83
CA ASN A 119 -22.63 7.39 3.61
C ASN A 119 -22.91 8.11 4.95
N ILE A 120 -22.84 9.44 4.94
CA ILE A 120 -23.30 10.27 6.05
C ILE A 120 -24.68 10.79 5.66
N SER A 121 -25.73 10.18 6.19
CA SER A 121 -27.11 10.57 5.92
C SER A 121 -27.78 11.18 7.14
N GLY A 122 -28.70 12.12 6.89
CA GLY A 122 -29.49 12.79 7.90
C GLY A 122 -30.60 13.61 7.25
N ARG A 123 -31.62 14.02 8.02
CA ARG A 123 -32.71 14.88 7.56
C ARG A 123 -32.86 16.06 8.51
N PHE A 124 -32.98 17.26 7.93
CA PHE A 124 -33.41 18.46 8.65
C PHE A 124 -34.83 18.81 8.23
N GLY A 125 -35.61 19.32 9.16
CA GLY A 125 -36.97 19.78 8.93
C GLY A 125 -37.44 20.65 10.09
N LEU A 126 -38.35 21.57 9.80
CA LEU A 126 -39.03 22.35 10.82
C LEU A 126 -40.12 21.48 11.46
N VAL A 127 -40.09 21.33 12.79
CA VAL A 127 -41.22 20.79 13.54
C VAL A 127 -42.13 21.97 13.89
N THR A 128 -43.14 22.22 13.05
CA THR A 128 -44.12 23.28 13.30
C THR A 128 -45.40 22.66 13.87
N ASN A 129 -45.72 22.95 15.13
CA ASN A 129 -47.04 22.62 15.72
C ASN A 129 -48.10 23.64 15.26
N GLY A 130 -48.23 23.84 13.94
CA GLY A 130 -49.14 24.83 13.35
C GLY A 130 -48.82 26.30 13.66
N ARG A 131 -47.63 26.61 14.19
CA ARG A 131 -47.14 27.98 14.40
C ARG A 131 -46.20 28.39 13.26
N ASN A 132 -46.27 29.64 12.82
CA ASN A 132 -45.30 30.28 11.92
C ASN A 132 -43.93 30.41 12.63
N THR A 133 -43.21 29.30 12.79
CA THR A 133 -41.81 29.30 13.24
C THR A 133 -40.94 29.25 12.00
N GLY A 134 -40.46 30.42 11.56
CA GLY A 134 -39.47 30.51 10.48
C GLY A 134 -38.16 29.83 10.86
N TRP A 135 -37.36 29.46 9.87
CA TRP A 135 -36.01 28.90 10.07
C TRP A 135 -35.08 29.78 10.92
N ASN A 136 -35.39 31.08 10.98
CA ASN A 136 -34.60 32.11 11.65
C ASN A 136 -34.40 31.91 13.16
N THR A 137 -35.29 31.19 13.84
CA THR A 137 -35.20 30.99 15.30
C THR A 137 -34.81 29.57 15.71
N SER A 138 -34.63 28.66 14.75
CA SER A 138 -34.59 27.21 15.01
C SER A 138 -33.21 26.56 14.84
N VAL A 139 -32.21 27.30 14.35
CA VAL A 139 -30.85 26.78 14.13
C VAL A 139 -29.89 27.35 15.17
N THR A 140 -29.52 26.55 16.18
CA THR A 140 -28.46 26.91 17.13
C THR A 140 -27.09 26.73 16.48
N ASN A 141 -26.24 27.75 16.61
CA ASN A 141 -24.87 27.72 16.09
C ASN A 141 -23.97 26.85 16.98
N ALA A 142 -24.02 25.54 16.79
CA ALA A 142 -23.37 24.56 17.67
C ALA A 142 -22.80 23.37 16.88
N GLY A 143 -21.55 23.02 17.17
CA GLY A 143 -20.83 21.96 16.46
C GLY A 143 -20.72 22.25 14.96
N ALA A 144 -21.07 21.26 14.15
CA ALA A 144 -20.95 21.31 12.69
C ALA A 144 -22.07 22.10 12.02
N PHE A 145 -23.13 22.43 12.76
CA PHE A 145 -24.31 23.08 12.22
C PHE A 145 -24.30 24.57 12.54
N TYR A 146 -24.72 25.37 11.57
CA TYR A 146 -24.77 26.81 11.71
C TYR A 146 -25.85 27.44 10.85
N ARG A 147 -26.22 28.68 11.18
CA ARG A 147 -27.16 29.46 10.38
C ARG A 147 -26.46 30.02 9.14
N VAL A 148 -27.06 29.81 7.98
CA VAL A 148 -26.67 30.43 6.71
C VAL A 148 -27.75 31.42 6.30
N ASP A 149 -27.38 32.67 6.04
CA ASP A 149 -28.30 33.70 5.54
C ASP A 149 -28.51 33.59 4.02
N GLY A 150 -29.65 34.09 3.52
CA GLY A 150 -29.89 34.25 2.09
C GLY A 150 -30.37 32.99 1.35
N ILE A 151 -30.73 31.93 2.08
CA ILE A 151 -31.40 30.75 1.50
C ILE A 151 -32.91 31.06 1.50
N GLY A 152 -33.46 31.38 0.33
CA GLY A 152 -34.85 31.84 0.20
C GLY A 152 -35.90 30.78 0.56
N ASP A 153 -36.96 31.18 1.28
CA ASP A 153 -38.17 30.40 1.50
C ASP A 153 -39.19 30.63 0.35
N ASN A 154 -39.90 29.58 -0.09
CA ASN A 154 -41.01 29.67 -1.04
C ASN A 154 -42.36 30.07 -0.38
N GLY A 155 -42.32 30.74 0.78
CA GLY A 155 -43.50 31.14 1.55
C GLY A 155 -43.97 32.56 1.24
N ALA A 156 -45.26 32.84 1.46
CA ALA A 156 -45.90 34.13 1.16
C ALA A 156 -45.39 35.35 1.98
N ASP A 157 -44.57 35.12 3.01
CA ASP A 157 -44.00 36.17 3.87
C ASP A 157 -42.49 36.38 3.59
N SER A 158 -42.16 36.84 2.37
CA SER A 158 -40.79 37.08 1.90
C SER A 158 -40.08 38.30 2.51
N GLY A 159 -40.58 38.82 3.64
CA GLY A 159 -40.17 40.11 4.19
C GLY A 159 -38.96 40.12 5.12
N ASN A 160 -38.60 39.00 5.78
CA ASN A 160 -37.59 39.02 6.84
C ASN A 160 -36.59 37.85 6.75
N GLY A 161 -35.42 38.14 6.17
CA GLY A 161 -34.15 37.48 6.46
C GLY A 161 -34.18 35.95 6.38
N ASN A 162 -34.50 35.38 5.22
CA ASN A 162 -34.55 33.93 5.04
C ASN A 162 -33.18 33.29 5.36
N GLY A 163 -33.17 32.27 6.21
CA GLY A 163 -31.96 31.58 6.64
C GLY A 163 -32.15 30.06 6.60
N GLY A 164 -31.08 29.32 6.31
CA GLY A 164 -31.06 27.86 6.29
C GLY A 164 -30.02 27.26 7.23
N VAL A 165 -29.90 25.94 7.18
CA VAL A 165 -28.91 25.18 7.95
C VAL A 165 -27.70 24.90 7.08
N GLY A 166 -26.55 25.46 7.46
CA GLY A 166 -25.25 25.06 6.95
C GLY A 166 -24.69 23.87 7.72
N PHE A 167 -23.94 23.02 7.02
CA PHE A 167 -23.15 21.94 7.62
C PHE A 167 -21.68 22.12 7.24
N ASP A 168 -20.83 22.23 8.25
CA ASP A 168 -19.39 22.23 8.10
C ASP A 168 -18.77 21.51 9.31
N ALA A 169 -18.33 20.27 9.11
CA ALA A 169 -17.74 19.45 10.15
C ALA A 169 -16.46 20.05 10.76
N SER A 170 -15.73 20.90 10.01
CA SER A 170 -14.49 21.53 10.50
C SER A 170 -14.72 22.45 11.70
N ARG A 171 -15.96 22.94 11.85
CA ARG A 171 -16.39 23.74 13.01
C ARG A 171 -16.44 22.96 14.31
N SER A 172 -16.70 21.65 14.24
CA SER A 172 -16.66 20.77 15.41
C SER A 172 -15.25 20.33 15.76
N ASN A 173 -14.42 20.10 14.74
CA ASN A 173 -13.04 19.66 14.90
C ASN A 173 -12.24 20.00 13.65
N SER A 174 -11.10 20.68 13.83
CA SER A 174 -10.25 21.11 12.73
C SER A 174 -9.61 19.98 11.93
N ILE A 175 -9.80 18.71 12.30
CA ILE A 175 -9.40 17.54 11.50
C ILE A 175 -10.21 17.43 10.21
N TYR A 176 -11.50 17.79 10.24
CA TYR A 176 -12.33 17.77 9.04
C TYR A 176 -11.93 18.88 8.07
N GLY A 177 -11.86 18.57 6.78
CA GLY A 177 -11.43 19.52 5.74
C GLY A 177 -9.90 19.68 5.58
N ARG A 178 -9.07 19.03 6.41
CA ARG A 178 -7.59 19.08 6.27
C ARG A 178 -7.04 18.36 5.04
N SER A 179 -7.80 17.43 4.47
CA SER A 179 -7.44 16.66 3.28
C SER A 179 -8.67 16.56 2.37
N THR A 180 -8.43 16.52 1.06
CA THR A 180 -9.46 16.32 0.03
C THR A 180 -9.88 14.85 -0.10
N THR A 181 -9.19 13.93 0.58
CA THR A 181 -9.49 12.50 0.64
C THR A 181 -9.34 11.97 2.06
N VAL A 182 -9.77 10.74 2.30
CA VAL A 182 -9.61 10.07 3.60
C VAL A 182 -8.14 9.82 3.86
N THR A 183 -7.57 10.53 4.83
CA THR A 183 -6.15 10.39 5.20
C THR A 183 -6.04 10.22 6.72
N PRO A 184 -5.87 8.98 7.21
CA PRO A 184 -5.48 8.75 8.60
C PRO A 184 -4.11 9.38 8.87
N GLN A 185 -3.81 9.70 10.14
CA GLN A 185 -2.46 10.07 10.53
C GLN A 185 -1.49 8.94 10.15
N ASN A 186 -0.43 9.27 9.41
CA ASN A 186 0.48 8.27 8.87
C ASN A 186 1.91 8.83 8.73
N TYR A 187 2.87 7.92 8.74
CA TYR A 187 4.22 8.12 8.18
C TYR A 187 4.35 7.23 6.94
N SER A 188 5.13 7.69 5.96
CA SER A 188 5.35 6.94 4.72
C SER A 188 6.69 6.22 4.71
N ALA A 189 6.71 5.02 4.15
CA ALA A 189 7.89 4.26 3.81
C ALA A 189 7.69 3.63 2.43
N ASN A 190 8.79 3.32 1.74
CA ASN A 190 8.74 2.63 0.46
C ASN A 190 8.43 1.16 0.67
N VAL A 191 7.61 0.59 -0.21
CA VAL A 191 7.34 -0.84 -0.24
C VAL A 191 8.26 -1.50 -1.26
N PHE A 192 8.90 -2.59 -0.84
CA PHE A 192 9.73 -3.42 -1.69
C PHE A 192 9.17 -4.84 -1.75
N ILE A 193 9.41 -5.52 -2.86
CA ILE A 193 9.12 -6.94 -3.04
C ILE A 193 10.42 -7.72 -3.22
N TYR A 194 10.55 -8.85 -2.53
CA TYR A 194 11.74 -9.69 -2.66
C TYR A 194 11.67 -10.47 -3.96
N ALA A 195 12.71 -10.36 -4.78
CA ALA A 195 12.83 -11.03 -6.06
C ALA A 195 13.70 -12.30 -6.01
N GLY A 196 14.45 -12.49 -4.92
CA GLY A 196 15.40 -13.59 -4.79
C GLY A 196 16.63 -13.41 -5.67
N ARG A 197 17.12 -14.53 -6.23
CA ARG A 197 18.31 -14.55 -7.09
C ARG A 197 18.11 -13.69 -8.34
N LYS A 198 19.20 -13.05 -8.79
CA LYS A 198 19.25 -12.36 -10.08
C LYS A 198 20.10 -13.16 -11.05
N LYS A 199 19.47 -13.82 -12.02
CA LYS A 199 20.20 -14.53 -13.08
C LYS A 199 20.90 -13.55 -14.00
N ASN A 200 22.10 -13.93 -14.43
CA ASN A 200 22.92 -13.16 -15.37
C ASN A 200 22.35 -13.20 -16.79
#